data_AF-A0AA91F0G2-F1
#
_entry.id   AF-A0AA91F0G2-F1
#
_cell.length_a   1.000
_cell.length_b   1.000
_cell.length_c   1.000
_cell.angle_alpha   90.00
_cell.angle_beta   90.00
_cell.angle_gamma   90.00
#
_symmetry.space_group_name_H-M   'P 1'
#
loop_
_entity.id
_entity.type
_entity.pdbx_description
1 polymer ?
#
loop_
_entity_poly.entity_id
_entity_poly.type
_entity_poly.pdbx_seq_one_letter_code
_entity_poly.pdbx_strand_id
1 'polypeptide(L)'
;MTAPEADLTGWVAEPFTGGEFTHDVYRKGEGPGVVLIPEIPGIHPGVLALGNHLVDNGFTVAIPSLFGEPGKAITPGYAATTIARACVTREFAAFATDKQRPVTQFLRALARDLNEKTPGKGVGVIGQCFTGGFALAAAVDDAVLAPVLSQPSVPIPLTLKQRRDPGLSEVELGVVADRAAGGGLCALGLRFSEDKMAPG
;
A
#
# COMPACT_ATOMS: atom_id res chain seq x y z
N MET A 1 -0.15 -17.87 19.83
CA MET A 1 0.46 -18.15 18.52
C MET A 1 1.29 -16.94 18.15
N THR A 2 2.56 -17.13 17.79
CA THR A 2 3.39 -16.06 17.21
C THR A 2 2.87 -15.74 15.80
N ALA A 3 3.02 -14.49 15.37
CA ALA A 3 2.61 -14.09 14.02
C ALA A 3 3.44 -14.85 12.96
N PRO A 4 2.88 -15.19 11.78
CA PRO A 4 3.63 -15.80 10.69
C PRO A 4 4.78 -14.90 10.22
N GLU A 5 5.91 -15.52 9.87
CA GLU A 5 7.09 -14.85 9.33
C GLU A 5 7.64 -15.63 8.13
N ALA A 6 8.23 -14.91 7.16
CA ALA A 6 8.90 -15.49 6.02
C ALA A 6 10.10 -14.62 5.59
N ASP A 7 10.95 -15.15 4.70
CA ASP A 7 12.08 -14.44 4.12
C ASP A 7 11.84 -14.16 2.61
N LEU A 8 12.90 -13.70 1.93
CA LEU A 8 12.85 -13.33 0.52
C LEU A 8 12.92 -14.54 -0.43
N THR A 9 12.85 -15.77 0.07
CA THR A 9 12.96 -16.98 -0.77
C THR A 9 11.88 -17.02 -1.84
N GLY A 10 12.33 -17.12 -3.10
CA GLY A 10 11.46 -17.19 -4.28
C GLY A 10 10.86 -15.85 -4.73
N TRP A 11 11.23 -14.73 -4.10
CA TRP A 11 10.87 -13.40 -4.57
C TRP A 11 11.90 -12.91 -5.58
N VAL A 12 11.43 -12.40 -6.73
CA VAL A 12 12.29 -11.79 -7.76
C VAL A 12 12.22 -10.27 -7.64
N ALA A 13 13.35 -9.63 -7.41
CA ALA A 13 13.45 -8.18 -7.31
C ALA A 13 13.87 -7.58 -8.66
N GLU A 14 13.07 -6.65 -9.18
CA GLU A 14 13.39 -5.90 -10.40
C GLU A 14 13.09 -4.42 -10.19
N PRO A 15 13.94 -3.51 -10.69
CA PRO A 15 13.64 -2.09 -10.65
C PRO A 15 12.41 -1.79 -11.51
N PHE A 16 11.51 -0.97 -10.98
CA PHE A 16 10.34 -0.48 -11.69
C PHE A 16 10.27 1.03 -11.58
N THR A 17 9.96 1.71 -12.69
CA THR A 17 9.81 3.16 -12.75
C THR A 17 8.34 3.51 -13.02
N GLY A 18 7.78 4.39 -12.20
CA GLY A 18 6.41 4.86 -12.33
C GLY A 18 6.28 6.30 -11.83
N GLY A 19 5.73 7.19 -12.67
CA GLY A 19 5.79 8.63 -12.42
C GLY A 19 7.25 9.10 -12.41
N GLU A 20 7.68 9.73 -11.32
CA GLU A 20 9.05 10.25 -11.15
C GLU A 20 9.94 9.35 -10.27
N PHE A 21 9.43 8.21 -9.79
CA PHE A 21 10.14 7.34 -8.85
C PHE A 21 10.54 6.02 -9.47
N THR A 22 11.69 5.51 -9.04
CA THR A 22 12.15 4.15 -9.32
C THR A 22 12.39 3.44 -8.00
N HIS A 23 11.70 2.31 -7.81
CA HIS A 23 11.85 1.43 -6.65
C HIS A 23 11.98 -0.01 -7.12
N ASP A 24 12.70 -0.83 -6.37
CA ASP A 24 12.66 -2.27 -6.58
C ASP A 24 11.28 -2.82 -6.23
N VAL A 25 10.79 -3.73 -7.06
CA VAL A 25 9.53 -4.43 -6.83
C VAL A 25 9.79 -5.92 -6.79
N TYR A 26 9.38 -6.53 -5.67
CA TYR A 26 9.52 -7.96 -5.41
C TYR A 26 8.26 -8.66 -5.92
N ARG A 27 8.42 -9.60 -6.86
CA ARG A 27 7.31 -10.32 -7.49
C ARG A 27 7.40 -11.82 -7.23
N LYS A 28 6.24 -12.45 -7.05
CA LYS A 28 6.11 -13.90 -6.86
C LYS A 28 4.67 -14.35 -7.17
N GLY A 29 4.51 -15.61 -7.57
CA GLY A 29 3.22 -16.27 -7.74
C GLY A 29 2.70 -16.23 -9.18
N GLU A 30 1.55 -16.86 -9.36
CA GLU A 30 0.85 -16.99 -10.63
C GLU A 30 -0.66 -16.84 -10.37
N GLY A 31 -1.37 -16.14 -11.26
CA GLY A 31 -2.80 -15.83 -11.10
C GLY A 31 -3.09 -14.33 -11.04
N PRO A 32 -4.30 -13.92 -10.59
CA PRO A 32 -4.68 -12.51 -10.57
C PRO A 32 -3.72 -11.64 -9.76
N GLY A 33 -3.51 -10.41 -10.21
CA GLY A 33 -2.53 -9.50 -9.61
C GLY A 33 -3.00 -8.87 -8.28
N VAL A 34 -2.09 -8.79 -7.31
CA VAL A 34 -2.24 -8.02 -6.08
C VAL A 34 -0.98 -7.17 -5.84
N VAL A 35 -1.15 -5.85 -5.72
CA VAL A 35 -0.09 -4.98 -5.19
C VAL A 35 -0.20 -4.94 -3.67
N LEU A 36 0.80 -5.48 -2.97
CA LEU A 36 0.89 -5.44 -1.51
C LEU A 36 1.87 -4.33 -1.11
N ILE A 37 1.34 -3.19 -0.69
CA ILE A 37 2.15 -2.05 -0.28
C ILE A 37 2.62 -2.30 1.16
N PRO A 38 3.95 -2.38 1.42
CA PRO A 38 4.44 -2.72 2.74
C PRO A 38 4.06 -1.65 3.78
N GLU A 39 3.91 -2.08 5.03
CA GLU A 39 3.92 -1.16 6.16
C GLU A 39 5.34 -0.70 6.51
N ILE A 40 5.47 0.19 7.49
CA ILE A 40 6.76 0.55 8.07
C ILE A 40 7.19 -0.54 9.06
N PRO A 41 8.43 -1.06 9.01
CA PRO A 41 9.61 -0.44 8.39
C PRO A 41 9.97 -0.90 6.98
N GLY A 42 9.07 -1.55 6.24
CA GLY A 42 9.29 -2.01 4.87
C GLY A 42 8.90 -3.47 4.70
N ILE A 43 9.55 -4.16 3.78
CA ILE A 43 9.30 -5.57 3.47
C ILE A 43 9.91 -6.47 4.56
N HIS A 44 9.38 -6.42 5.78
CA HIS A 44 9.83 -7.23 6.92
C HIS A 44 9.19 -8.64 6.88
N PRO A 45 9.61 -9.58 7.75
CA PRO A 45 9.16 -10.99 7.67
C PRO A 45 7.65 -11.22 7.71
N GLY A 46 6.89 -10.38 8.43
CA GLY A 46 5.43 -10.44 8.47
C GLY A 46 4.76 -10.03 7.15
N VAL A 47 5.28 -9.00 6.47
CA VAL A 47 4.81 -8.62 5.12
C VAL A 47 5.11 -9.74 4.12
N LEU A 48 6.29 -10.36 4.22
CA LEU A 48 6.65 -11.50 3.37
C LEU A 48 5.75 -12.72 3.64
N ALA A 49 5.38 -12.95 4.90
CA ALA A 49 4.44 -14.01 5.24
C ALA A 49 3.04 -13.75 4.66
N LEU A 50 2.55 -12.50 4.70
CA LEU A 50 1.30 -12.13 4.05
C LEU A 50 1.40 -12.28 2.52
N GLY A 51 2.52 -11.86 1.93
CA GLY A 51 2.78 -12.04 0.50
C GLY A 51 2.77 -13.51 0.10
N ASN A 52 3.44 -14.39 0.85
CA ASN A 52 3.41 -15.82 0.62
C ASN A 52 2.00 -16.40 0.80
N HIS A 53 1.27 -15.97 1.83
CA HIS A 53 -0.11 -16.40 2.01
C HIS A 53 -1.00 -16.07 0.80
N LEU A 54 -0.84 -14.89 0.20
CA LEU A 54 -1.54 -14.52 -1.03
C LEU A 54 -1.09 -15.38 -2.22
N VAL A 55 0.22 -15.59 -2.38
CA VAL A 55 0.77 -16.48 -3.42
C VAL A 55 0.22 -17.90 -3.30
N ASP A 56 0.20 -18.45 -2.09
CA ASP A 56 -0.32 -19.79 -1.79
C ASP A 56 -1.83 -19.91 -2.06
N ASN A 57 -2.55 -18.79 -2.10
CA ASN A 57 -3.95 -18.71 -2.50
C ASN A 57 -4.16 -18.39 -3.99
N GLY A 58 -3.11 -18.48 -4.81
CA GLY A 58 -3.19 -18.38 -6.28
C GLY A 58 -3.19 -16.95 -6.83
N PHE A 59 -2.55 -16.01 -6.13
CA PHE A 59 -2.35 -14.64 -6.61
C PHE A 59 -0.92 -14.43 -7.10
N THR A 60 -0.75 -13.55 -8.10
CA THR A 60 0.54 -12.93 -8.42
C THR A 60 0.71 -11.68 -7.56
N VAL A 61 1.71 -11.65 -6.70
CA VAL A 61 1.92 -10.55 -5.74
C VAL A 61 3.11 -9.69 -6.16
N ALA A 62 2.93 -8.37 -6.13
CA ALA A 62 3.98 -7.37 -6.29
C ALA A 62 4.13 -6.51 -5.03
N ILE A 63 5.31 -6.49 -4.43
CA ILE A 63 5.63 -5.70 -3.23
C ILE A 63 6.68 -4.63 -3.58
N PRO A 64 6.30 -3.33 -3.67
CA PRO A 64 7.26 -2.26 -3.90
C PRO A 64 8.06 -1.96 -2.63
N SER A 65 9.39 -1.85 -2.75
CA SER A 65 10.30 -1.55 -1.64
C SER A 65 10.35 -0.05 -1.33
N LEU A 66 9.24 0.50 -0.82
CA LEU A 66 9.10 1.94 -0.54
C LEU A 66 9.85 2.41 0.72
N PHE A 67 10.16 1.49 1.63
CA PHE A 67 10.78 1.79 2.92
C PHE A 67 11.86 0.78 3.26
N GLY A 68 12.87 1.26 3.98
CA GLY A 68 13.81 0.40 4.68
C GLY A 68 14.57 -0.58 3.78
N GLU A 69 15.00 -1.67 4.40
CA GLU A 69 15.77 -2.77 3.83
C GLU A 69 14.88 -4.03 3.79
N PRO A 70 14.60 -4.60 2.60
CA PRO A 70 13.81 -5.83 2.47
C PRO A 70 14.40 -7.02 3.23
N GLY A 71 13.53 -7.82 3.85
CA GLY A 71 13.88 -8.97 4.68
C GLY A 71 14.30 -8.63 6.12
N LYS A 72 14.49 -7.35 6.45
CA LYS A 72 14.97 -6.95 7.78
C LYS A 72 13.88 -7.05 8.84
N ALA A 73 14.18 -7.77 9.92
CA ALA A 73 13.30 -7.92 11.06
C ALA A 73 13.00 -6.56 11.74
N ILE A 74 11.79 -6.46 12.30
CA ILE A 74 11.35 -5.24 12.99
C ILE A 74 12.10 -5.13 14.33
N THR A 75 12.71 -3.97 14.57
CA THR A 75 13.14 -3.56 15.90
C THR A 75 12.61 -2.16 16.20
N PRO A 76 12.37 -1.78 17.48
CA PRO A 76 11.85 -0.45 17.81
C PRO A 76 12.70 0.70 17.25
N GLY A 77 14.03 0.58 17.34
CA GLY A 77 14.96 1.59 16.81
C GLY A 77 14.92 1.69 15.27
N TYR A 78 14.82 0.55 14.60
CA TYR A 78 14.70 0.50 13.14
C TYR A 78 13.37 1.12 12.67
N ALA A 79 12.26 0.72 13.29
CA ALA A 79 10.95 1.29 13.00
C ALA A 79 10.94 2.81 13.18
N ALA A 80 11.42 3.32 14.32
CA ALA A 80 11.47 4.75 14.59
C ALA A 80 12.31 5.52 13.55
N THR A 81 13.45 4.97 13.13
CA THR A 81 14.32 5.58 12.12
C THR A 81 13.63 5.62 10.75
N THR A 82 12.93 4.54 10.37
CA THR A 82 12.18 4.49 9.10
C THR A 82 10.98 5.43 9.10
N ILE A 83 10.23 5.54 10.22
CA ILE A 83 9.16 6.53 10.38
C ILE A 83 9.70 7.94 10.19
N ALA A 84 10.79 8.29 10.88
CA ALA A 84 11.38 9.63 10.79
C ALA A 84 11.77 10.00 9.36
N ARG A 85 12.36 9.04 8.62
CA ARG A 85 12.68 9.21 7.19
C ARG A 85 11.42 9.37 6.33
N ALA A 86 10.45 8.47 6.46
CA ALA A 86 9.21 8.51 5.70
C ALA A 86 8.43 9.83 5.92
N CYS A 87 8.45 10.38 7.13
CA CYS A 87 7.82 11.64 7.48
C CYS A 87 8.42 12.86 6.76
N VAL A 88 9.72 12.83 6.44
CA VAL A 88 10.42 13.94 5.76
C VAL A 88 10.54 13.74 4.25
N THR A 89 10.31 12.53 3.74
CA THR A 89 10.31 12.24 2.31
C THR A 89 9.10 12.87 1.64
N ARG A 90 9.35 13.76 0.66
CA ARG A 90 8.31 14.49 -0.08
C ARG A 90 7.31 13.56 -0.79
N GLU A 91 7.77 12.40 -1.21
CA GLU A 91 7.00 11.37 -1.90
C GLU A 91 5.74 10.94 -1.13
N PHE A 92 5.80 10.91 0.21
CA PHE A 92 4.71 10.39 1.05
C PHE A 92 3.79 11.47 1.63
N ALA A 93 4.27 12.73 1.69
CA ALA A 93 3.56 13.86 2.28
C ALA A 93 2.82 13.51 3.60
N ALA A 94 3.55 12.91 4.54
CA ALA A 94 2.99 12.22 5.71
C ALA A 94 2.05 13.06 6.59
N PHE A 95 2.21 14.38 6.61
CA PHE A 95 1.39 15.30 7.42
C PHE A 95 0.35 16.08 6.62
N ALA A 96 0.39 16.03 5.29
CA ALA A 96 -0.43 16.87 4.42
C ALA A 96 -1.87 16.33 4.35
N THR A 97 -2.84 17.20 4.63
CA THR A 97 -4.27 16.95 4.39
C THR A 97 -4.62 17.29 2.94
N ASP A 98 -5.65 16.66 2.38
CA ASP A 98 -6.20 16.96 1.05
C ASP A 98 -5.11 17.05 -0.03
N LYS A 99 -4.36 15.94 -0.18
CA LYS A 99 -3.14 15.94 -1.00
C LYS A 99 -3.05 14.74 -1.92
N GLN A 100 -2.81 15.04 -3.20
CA GLN A 100 -2.31 14.08 -4.18
C GLN A 100 -0.84 13.80 -3.88
N ARG A 101 -0.55 12.58 -3.43
CA ARG A 101 0.79 12.18 -3.00
C ARG A 101 1.59 11.64 -4.19
N PRO A 102 2.83 12.08 -4.42
CA PRO A 102 3.61 11.60 -5.55
C PRO A 102 3.75 10.06 -5.63
N VAL A 103 3.84 9.37 -4.48
CA VAL A 103 3.86 7.90 -4.43
C VAL A 103 2.66 7.24 -5.12
N THR A 104 1.50 7.89 -5.16
CA THR A 104 0.29 7.28 -5.73
C THR A 104 0.40 7.16 -7.25
N GLN A 105 1.17 8.02 -7.90
CA GLN A 105 1.44 7.89 -9.33
C GLN A 105 2.28 6.65 -9.63
N PHE A 106 3.30 6.40 -8.82
CA PHE A 106 4.09 5.17 -8.88
C PHE A 106 3.22 3.93 -8.66
N LEU A 107 2.38 3.94 -7.62
CA LEU A 107 1.50 2.81 -7.29
C LEU A 107 0.45 2.53 -8.38
N ARG A 108 -0.12 3.58 -8.99
CA ARG A 108 -1.04 3.42 -10.13
C ARG A 108 -0.33 2.85 -11.35
N ALA A 109 0.90 3.29 -11.63
CA ALA A 109 1.71 2.72 -12.70
C ALA A 109 2.02 1.24 -12.45
N LEU A 110 2.37 0.88 -11.22
CA LEU A 110 2.61 -0.51 -10.85
C LEU A 110 1.35 -1.36 -10.96
N ALA A 111 0.18 -0.83 -10.58
CA ALA A 111 -1.09 -1.52 -10.72
C ALA A 111 -1.44 -1.82 -12.20
N ARG A 112 -1.21 -0.85 -13.10
CA ARG A 112 -1.40 -1.06 -14.55
C ARG A 112 -0.43 -2.09 -15.11
N ASP A 113 0.86 -1.98 -14.78
CA ASP A 113 1.89 -2.95 -15.18
C ASP A 113 1.53 -4.38 -14.74
N LEU A 114 1.06 -4.53 -13.50
CA LEU A 114 0.66 -5.83 -12.97
C LEU A 114 -0.60 -6.36 -13.65
N ASN A 115 -1.60 -5.49 -13.92
CA ASN A 115 -2.81 -5.88 -14.63
C ASN A 115 -2.51 -6.39 -16.05
N GLU A 116 -1.58 -5.75 -16.77
CA GLU A 116 -1.18 -6.19 -18.12
C GLU A 116 -0.49 -7.56 -18.13
N LYS A 117 0.17 -7.92 -17.02
CA LYS A 117 0.97 -9.15 -16.90
C LYS A 117 0.24 -10.29 -16.18
N THR A 118 -0.97 -10.07 -15.68
CA THR A 118 -1.70 -11.06 -14.89
C THR A 118 -3.10 -11.30 -15.47
N PRO A 119 -3.66 -12.52 -15.32
CA PRO A 119 -5.03 -12.78 -15.74
C PRO A 119 -6.01 -11.96 -14.91
N GLY A 120 -7.02 -11.37 -15.56
CA GLY A 120 -8.07 -10.62 -14.88
C GLY A 120 -8.52 -9.40 -15.67
N LYS A 121 -9.35 -8.57 -15.03
CA LYS A 121 -9.77 -7.25 -15.56
C LYS A 121 -9.15 -6.10 -14.78
N GLY A 122 -8.31 -6.41 -13.80
CA GLY A 122 -7.72 -5.49 -12.85
C GLY A 122 -7.08 -6.24 -11.70
N VAL A 123 -6.52 -5.48 -10.75
CA VAL A 123 -5.74 -5.96 -9.62
C VAL A 123 -6.36 -5.56 -8.28
N GLY A 124 -6.04 -6.34 -7.25
CA GLY A 124 -6.23 -5.92 -5.87
C GLY A 124 -5.08 -5.03 -5.41
N VAL A 125 -5.34 -4.14 -4.45
CA VAL A 125 -4.28 -3.35 -3.80
C VAL A 125 -4.50 -3.39 -2.30
N ILE A 126 -3.48 -3.80 -1.55
CA ILE A 126 -3.51 -3.87 -0.09
C ILE A 126 -2.52 -2.84 0.46
N GLY A 127 -2.99 -1.96 1.35
CA GLY A 127 -2.17 -1.01 2.08
C GLY A 127 -2.34 -1.20 3.59
N GLN A 128 -1.27 -1.02 4.34
CA GLN A 128 -1.23 -1.30 5.78
C GLN A 128 -0.60 -0.14 6.55
N CYS A 129 -1.15 0.21 7.72
CA CYS A 129 -0.60 1.23 8.60
C CYS A 129 -0.38 2.55 7.81
N PHE A 130 0.88 2.98 7.67
CA PHE A 130 1.27 4.20 6.95
C PHE A 130 0.78 4.21 5.49
N THR A 131 0.68 3.04 4.86
CA THR A 131 0.31 2.92 3.44
C THR A 131 -1.15 2.56 3.23
N GLY A 132 -1.95 2.41 4.30
CA GLY A 132 -3.37 2.08 4.19
C GLY A 132 -4.10 3.04 3.24
N GLY A 133 -3.96 4.36 3.45
CA GLY A 133 -4.59 5.37 2.59
C GLY A 133 -4.10 5.33 1.14
N PHE A 134 -2.90 4.82 0.88
CA PHE A 134 -2.33 4.75 -0.47
C PHE A 134 -3.02 3.70 -1.33
N ALA A 135 -3.56 2.63 -0.74
CA ALA A 135 -4.38 1.66 -1.47
C ALA A 135 -5.66 2.30 -2.03
N LEU A 136 -6.32 3.15 -1.24
CA LEU A 136 -7.50 3.90 -1.70
C LEU A 136 -7.12 4.94 -2.77
N ALA A 137 -6.00 5.63 -2.60
CA ALA A 137 -5.52 6.58 -3.60
C ALA A 137 -5.09 5.90 -4.91
N ALA A 138 -4.61 4.65 -4.86
CA ALA A 138 -4.32 3.85 -6.06
C ALA A 138 -5.61 3.51 -6.82
N ALA A 139 -6.74 3.36 -6.13
CA ALA A 139 -8.06 3.15 -6.72
C ALA A 139 -8.69 4.36 -7.43
N VAL A 140 -7.91 5.40 -7.72
CA VAL A 140 -8.26 6.36 -8.76
C VAL A 140 -8.06 5.75 -10.16
N ASP A 141 -7.15 4.77 -10.29
CA ASP A 141 -6.89 4.09 -11.56
C ASP A 141 -7.83 2.91 -11.78
N ASP A 142 -8.37 2.79 -13.00
CA ASP A 142 -9.33 1.75 -13.37
C ASP A 142 -8.76 0.33 -13.28
N ALA A 143 -7.44 0.18 -13.36
CA ALA A 143 -6.79 -1.12 -13.16
C ALA A 143 -6.99 -1.66 -11.73
N VAL A 144 -7.27 -0.82 -10.74
CA VAL A 144 -7.49 -1.25 -9.36
C VAL A 144 -8.98 -1.50 -9.13
N LEU A 145 -9.34 -2.74 -8.80
CA LEU A 145 -10.75 -3.16 -8.61
C LEU A 145 -11.12 -3.34 -7.13
N ALA A 146 -10.13 -3.63 -6.28
CA ALA A 146 -10.34 -3.95 -4.88
C ALA A 146 -9.22 -3.35 -4.00
N PRO A 147 -9.38 -2.09 -3.53
CA PRO A 147 -8.50 -1.51 -2.52
C PRO A 147 -8.89 -2.00 -1.13
N VAL A 148 -7.92 -2.58 -0.41
CA VAL A 148 -8.05 -3.03 0.97
C VAL A 148 -7.11 -2.19 1.84
N LEU A 149 -7.70 -1.47 2.79
CA LEU A 149 -6.98 -0.61 3.72
C LEU A 149 -7.01 -1.25 5.10
N SER A 150 -5.84 -1.57 5.66
CA SER A 150 -5.73 -2.01 7.05
C SER A 150 -5.05 -0.93 7.88
N GLN A 151 -5.79 -0.36 8.82
CA GLN A 151 -5.31 0.66 9.77
C GLN A 151 -4.63 1.88 9.11
N PRO A 152 -5.28 2.55 8.14
CA PRO A 152 -4.67 3.67 7.44
C PRO A 152 -4.30 4.80 8.40
N SER A 153 -3.03 5.21 8.45
CA SER A 153 -2.53 6.16 9.47
C SER A 153 -1.94 7.46 8.91
N VAL A 154 -2.14 7.72 7.62
CA VAL A 154 -1.69 8.95 6.93
C VAL A 154 -2.90 9.73 6.38
N PRO A 155 -2.97 11.05 6.60
CA PRO A 155 -1.99 11.88 7.29
C PRO A 155 -1.88 11.57 8.79
N ILE A 156 -0.67 11.69 9.34
CA ILE A 156 -0.42 11.39 10.76
C ILE A 156 -1.35 12.28 11.61
N PRO A 157 -2.19 11.68 12.48
CA PRO A 157 -3.35 12.33 13.10
C PRO A 157 -3.02 13.22 14.31
N LEU A 158 -2.10 14.17 14.12
CA LEU A 158 -1.69 15.13 15.15
C LEU A 158 -2.75 16.20 15.43
N THR A 159 -3.64 16.46 14.46
CA THR A 159 -4.73 17.44 14.55
C THR A 159 -6.08 16.80 14.22
N LEU A 160 -7.18 17.43 14.65
CA LEU A 160 -8.53 17.00 14.27
C LEU A 160 -8.77 17.02 12.76
N LYS A 161 -8.13 17.95 12.04
CA LYS A 161 -8.20 18.01 10.57
C LYS A 161 -7.56 16.77 9.94
N GLN A 162 -6.36 16.39 10.39
CA GLN A 162 -5.68 15.19 9.91
C GLN A 162 -6.44 13.91 10.26
N ARG A 163 -7.04 13.82 11.46
CA ARG A 163 -7.86 12.66 11.87
C ARG A 163 -9.07 12.40 10.99
N ARG A 164 -9.62 13.44 10.37
CA ARG A 164 -10.81 13.36 9.50
C ARG A 164 -10.44 13.20 8.03
N ASP A 165 -9.16 13.28 7.70
CA ASP A 165 -8.68 13.20 6.33
C ASP A 165 -8.61 11.73 5.89
N PRO A 166 -9.13 11.39 4.70
CA PRO A 166 -9.14 10.01 4.23
C PRO A 166 -7.80 9.55 3.64
N GLY A 167 -6.77 10.42 3.57
CA GLY A 167 -5.44 10.08 3.06
C GLY A 167 -5.22 10.39 1.58
N LEU A 168 -6.14 11.08 0.92
CA LEU A 168 -6.13 11.45 -0.50
C LEU A 168 -6.80 12.81 -0.72
N SER A 169 -6.60 13.46 -1.88
CA SER A 169 -7.25 14.75 -2.15
C SER A 169 -8.75 14.59 -2.40
N GLU A 170 -9.52 15.68 -2.24
CA GLU A 170 -10.96 15.69 -2.55
C GLU A 170 -11.24 15.29 -4.00
N VAL A 171 -10.36 15.69 -4.94
CA VAL A 171 -10.44 15.28 -6.35
C VAL A 171 -10.28 13.77 -6.50
N GLU A 172 -9.29 13.17 -5.84
CA GLU A 172 -9.07 11.72 -5.88
C GLU A 172 -10.21 10.97 -5.19
N LEU A 173 -10.71 11.49 -4.07
CA LEU A 173 -11.82 10.92 -3.32
C LEU A 173 -13.12 10.94 -4.14
N GLY A 174 -13.38 12.02 -4.88
CA GLY A 174 -14.52 12.12 -5.79
C GLY A 174 -14.50 11.01 -6.84
N VAL A 175 -13.36 10.78 -7.48
CA VAL A 175 -13.21 9.68 -8.46
C VAL A 175 -13.49 8.32 -7.83
N VAL A 176 -12.92 8.06 -6.65
CA VAL A 176 -13.16 6.80 -5.92
C VAL A 176 -14.64 6.63 -5.57
N ALA A 177 -15.30 7.69 -5.11
CA ALA A 177 -16.73 7.67 -4.78
C ALA A 177 -17.60 7.41 -6.01
N ASP A 178 -17.33 8.08 -7.14
CA ASP A 178 -18.04 7.88 -8.39
C ASP A 178 -17.89 6.44 -8.91
N ARG A 179 -16.68 5.88 -8.84
CA ARG A 179 -16.41 4.49 -9.22
C ARG A 179 -17.15 3.49 -8.33
N ALA A 180 -17.18 3.73 -7.01
CA ALA A 180 -17.90 2.89 -6.07
C ALA A 180 -19.42 2.96 -6.31
N ALA A 181 -19.97 4.16 -6.51
CA ALA A 181 -21.39 4.36 -6.82
C ALA A 181 -21.81 3.71 -8.15
N GLY A 182 -20.91 3.71 -9.14
CA GLY A 182 -21.11 3.04 -10.43
C GLY A 182 -20.91 1.51 -10.41
N GLY A 183 -20.57 0.92 -9.25
CA GLY A 183 -20.33 -0.52 -9.12
C GLY A 183 -18.99 -1.01 -9.70
N GLY A 184 -18.09 -0.10 -10.07
CA GLY A 184 -16.78 -0.40 -10.64
C GLY A 184 -15.67 -0.61 -9.62
N LEU A 185 -15.96 -0.48 -8.32
CA LEU A 185 -14.98 -0.54 -7.24
C LEU A 185 -15.61 -1.10 -5.96
N CYS A 186 -14.94 -2.06 -5.31
CA CYS A 186 -15.28 -2.52 -3.96
C CYS A 186 -14.14 -2.20 -2.99
N ALA A 187 -14.29 -1.15 -2.18
CA ALA A 187 -13.31 -0.75 -1.19
C ALA A 187 -13.60 -1.38 0.18
N LEU A 188 -12.57 -1.92 0.84
CA LEU A 188 -12.65 -2.47 2.19
C LEU A 188 -11.72 -1.71 3.12
N GLY A 189 -12.27 -1.12 4.19
CA GLY A 189 -11.50 -0.49 5.26
C GLY A 189 -11.58 -1.30 6.55
N LEU A 190 -10.43 -1.62 7.14
CA LEU A 190 -10.29 -2.37 8.38
C LEU A 190 -9.53 -1.52 9.41
N ARG A 191 -9.98 -1.55 10.67
CA ARG A 191 -9.25 -0.98 11.80
C ARG A 191 -9.47 -1.83 13.05
N PHE A 192 -8.52 -1.83 13.98
CA PHE A 192 -8.79 -2.32 15.33
C PHE A 192 -9.67 -1.33 16.09
N SER A 193 -10.49 -1.82 17.02
CA SER A 193 -11.40 -0.99 17.82
C SER A 193 -10.69 0.10 18.62
N GLU A 194 -9.45 -0.18 19.04
CA GLU A 194 -8.62 0.73 19.86
C GLU A 194 -7.59 1.52 19.03
N ASP A 195 -7.61 1.40 17.70
CA ASP A 195 -6.68 2.12 16.84
C ASP A 195 -7.09 3.59 16.70
N LYS A 196 -6.38 4.46 17.41
CA LYS A 196 -6.62 5.92 17.40
C LYS A 196 -5.93 6.62 16.22
N MET A 197 -5.12 5.89 15.44
CA MET A 197 -4.43 6.43 14.28
C MET A 197 -5.31 6.38 13.04
N ALA A 198 -6.11 5.32 12.92
CA ALA A 198 -7.04 5.16 11.80
C ALA A 198 -8.21 6.17 11.87
N PRO A 199 -8.62 6.74 10.72
CA PRO A 199 -9.79 7.61 10.66
C PRO A 199 -11.07 6.92 11.18
N GLY A 200 -11.90 7.76 11.82
CA GLY A 200 -13.14 7.47 12.54
C GLY A 200 -14.32 7.12 11.65
#